data_AF-A0A1W9PNF4-F1
#
_entry.id   AF-A0A1W9PNF4-F1
#
_cell.length_a   1.000
_cell.length_b   1.000
_cell.length_c   1.000
_cell.angle_alpha   90.00
_cell.angle_beta   90.00
_cell.angle_gamma   90.00
#
_symmetry.space_group_name_H-M   'P 1'
#
loop_
_entity.id
_entity.type
_entity.pdbx_description
1 polymer ?
#
loop_
_entity_poly.entity_id
_entity_poly.type
_entity_poly.pdbx_seq_one_letter_code
_entity_poly.pdbx_strand_id
1 'polypeptide(L)'
;MHDDTVNIDKAARYGLLSEFADEIVKEKILNRSFHLAGKVLVQMLFDKVVWLNDEFIDNYQNKYNGISVNKVDQISLLMKEAVARYGDRSVYTIFNSAVTAEYFSFRSMVYLLNKAIFYCQGCFYPYRIFSYLKNKACSCVEYHLLADSLAVILEKYNIVKPDAVKKLLDNSREKMHTDYEKLSLAFSYQRNGYSKEAQEIFKSTIDAIVSEIREGKKEYQTVRSLIVTLVDNADIGDESCFFCDLENDGRVFAGHGAEVCFSGDIELVNRLYGAFYDKS
;
A
#
# COMPACT_ATOMS: atom_id res chain seq x y z
N MET A 1 -32.87 32.64 12.70
CA MET A 1 -31.55 33.10 12.25
C MET A 1 -31.07 34.23 13.14
N HIS A 2 -30.71 33.91 14.37
CA HIS A 2 -29.86 34.72 15.24
C HIS A 2 -29.43 33.80 16.39
N ASP A 3 -28.13 33.85 16.71
CA ASP A 3 -27.54 33.51 18.02
C ASP A 3 -27.01 32.10 18.33
N ASP A 4 -26.78 31.23 17.34
CA ASP A 4 -26.13 29.93 17.59
C ASP A 4 -24.59 30.00 17.57
N THR A 5 -24.01 30.87 16.75
CA THR A 5 -22.54 31.06 16.67
C THR A 5 -21.95 31.73 17.91
N VAL A 6 -22.72 32.60 18.59
CA VAL A 6 -22.29 33.29 19.82
C VAL A 6 -22.28 32.36 21.02
N ASN A 7 -23.11 31.30 21.02
CA ASN A 7 -23.18 30.31 22.09
C ASN A 7 -22.07 29.27 22.03
N ILE A 8 -21.57 28.93 20.83
CA ILE A 8 -20.47 27.97 20.63
C ILE A 8 -19.13 28.56 21.13
N ASP A 9 -18.86 29.83 20.83
CA ASP A 9 -17.67 30.56 21.31
C ASP A 9 -17.67 30.78 22.84
N LYS A 10 -18.85 30.87 23.46
CA LYS A 10 -18.99 30.88 24.91
C LYS A 10 -18.78 29.50 25.52
N ALA A 11 -19.29 28.42 24.91
CA ALA A 11 -19.16 27.06 25.41
C ALA A 11 -17.69 26.56 25.40
N ALA A 12 -16.90 26.98 24.40
CA ALA A 12 -15.47 26.69 24.32
C ALA A 12 -14.66 27.32 25.49
N ARG A 13 -15.11 28.47 26.04
CA ARG A 13 -14.45 29.14 27.18
C ARG A 13 -14.71 28.48 28.54
N TYR A 14 -15.75 27.64 28.66
CA TYR A 14 -16.15 27.04 29.93
C TYR A 14 -15.97 25.52 29.99
N GLY A 15 -15.36 24.89 28.97
CA GLY A 15 -15.05 23.45 28.99
C GLY A 15 -16.29 22.53 28.99
N LEU A 16 -17.44 23.03 28.54
CA LEU A 16 -18.73 22.33 28.53
C LEU A 16 -19.10 21.71 27.17
N LEU A 17 -18.12 21.51 26.29
CA LEU A 17 -18.33 20.94 24.94
C LEU A 17 -18.78 19.47 24.92
N SER A 18 -18.87 18.77 26.06
CA SER A 18 -18.73 17.30 26.06
C SER A 18 -19.98 16.47 25.74
N GLU A 19 -21.18 17.04 25.54
CA GLU A 19 -22.37 16.18 25.29
C GLU A 19 -23.29 16.65 24.17
N PHE A 20 -23.53 17.96 23.98
CA PHE A 20 -24.48 18.46 22.95
C PHE A 20 -23.85 18.92 21.64
N ALA A 21 -22.63 19.46 21.65
CA ALA A 21 -21.91 19.81 20.42
C ALA A 21 -21.50 18.56 19.62
N ASP A 22 -21.41 17.43 20.31
CA ASP A 22 -20.91 16.17 19.80
C ASP A 22 -21.87 15.48 18.82
N GLU A 23 -23.19 15.54 19.03
CA GLU A 23 -24.17 14.89 18.14
C GLU A 23 -24.35 15.65 16.82
N ILE A 24 -24.44 16.99 16.87
CA ILE A 24 -24.63 17.82 15.66
C ILE A 24 -23.41 17.77 14.74
N VAL A 25 -22.20 17.76 15.32
CA VAL A 25 -20.95 17.63 14.55
C VAL A 25 -20.83 16.22 13.96
N LYS A 26 -21.18 15.17 14.73
CA LYS A 26 -21.23 13.78 14.21
C LYS A 26 -22.20 13.62 13.06
N GLU A 27 -23.42 14.14 13.19
CA GLU A 27 -24.45 14.01 12.15
C GLU A 27 -24.06 14.77 10.87
N LYS A 28 -23.46 15.96 11.00
CA LYS A 28 -22.95 16.72 9.84
C LYS A 28 -21.77 16.04 9.15
N ILE A 29 -20.88 15.37 9.89
CA ILE A 29 -19.71 14.68 9.34
C ILE A 29 -20.08 13.32 8.74
N LEU A 30 -21.00 12.56 9.35
CA LEU A 30 -21.40 11.23 8.90
C LEU A 30 -22.33 11.23 7.68
N ASN A 31 -23.10 12.30 7.47
CA ASN A 31 -24.05 12.42 6.34
C ASN A 31 -23.42 12.90 5.02
N ARG A 32 -22.09 12.97 4.90
CA ARG A 32 -21.39 13.53 3.73
C ARG A 32 -20.49 12.50 3.03
N SER A 33 -20.30 12.67 1.71
CA SER A 33 -19.37 11.89 0.88
C SER A 33 -17.98 11.83 1.56
N PHE A 34 -17.35 10.65 1.63
CA PHE A 34 -16.15 10.32 2.45
C PHE A 34 -16.42 9.74 3.85
N HIS A 35 -17.27 8.70 3.92
CA HIS A 35 -17.67 8.02 5.18
C HIS A 35 -16.49 7.62 6.08
N LEU A 36 -15.39 7.11 5.52
CA LEU A 36 -14.27 6.66 6.34
C LEU A 36 -13.43 7.82 6.88
N ALA A 37 -13.08 8.80 6.03
CA ALA A 37 -12.40 9.99 6.53
C ALA A 37 -13.26 10.71 7.59
N GLY A 38 -14.58 10.76 7.41
CA GLY A 38 -15.52 11.28 8.40
C GLY A 38 -15.44 10.56 9.75
N LYS A 39 -15.48 9.22 9.75
CA LYS A 39 -15.28 8.42 10.97
C LYS A 39 -13.95 8.70 11.66
N VAL A 40 -12.87 8.80 10.90
CA VAL A 40 -11.53 9.09 11.45
C VAL A 40 -11.49 10.49 12.07
N LEU A 41 -12.08 11.49 11.42
CA LEU A 41 -12.20 12.84 11.97
C LEU A 41 -13.01 12.86 13.28
N VAL A 42 -14.13 12.14 13.34
CA VAL A 42 -14.93 12.00 14.57
C VAL A 42 -14.10 11.34 15.68
N GLN A 43 -13.38 10.26 15.39
CA GLN A 43 -12.50 9.61 16.37
C GLN A 43 -11.43 10.57 16.89
N MET A 44 -10.82 11.36 16.00
CA MET A 44 -9.81 12.34 16.38
C MET A 44 -10.37 13.50 17.22
N LEU A 45 -11.63 13.90 17.00
CA LEU A 45 -12.33 14.87 17.86
C LEU A 45 -12.51 14.30 19.27
N PHE A 46 -12.96 13.05 19.40
CA PHE A 46 -13.03 12.35 20.69
C PHE A 46 -11.67 12.24 21.39
N ASP A 47 -10.62 11.94 20.63
CA ASP A 47 -9.25 11.86 21.13
C ASP A 47 -8.63 13.24 21.44
N LYS A 48 -9.40 14.32 21.27
CA LYS A 48 -9.01 15.72 21.54
C LYS A 48 -7.72 16.11 20.80
N VAL A 49 -7.62 15.76 19.52
CA VAL A 49 -6.49 16.11 18.69
C VAL A 49 -6.39 17.64 18.55
N VAL A 50 -5.37 18.23 19.19
CA VAL A 50 -5.24 19.69 19.40
C VAL A 50 -5.23 20.50 18.11
N TRP A 51 -4.67 19.97 17.02
CA TRP A 51 -4.59 20.70 15.75
C TRP A 51 -5.86 20.62 14.91
N LEU A 52 -6.76 19.67 15.22
CA LEU A 52 -7.98 19.46 14.46
C LEU A 52 -9.01 20.53 14.82
N ASN A 53 -9.51 21.26 13.83
CA ASN A 53 -10.50 22.31 14.00
C ASN A 53 -11.55 22.28 12.88
N ASP A 54 -12.66 22.99 13.11
CA ASP A 54 -13.80 23.03 12.17
C ASP A 54 -13.39 23.54 10.79
N GLU A 55 -12.52 24.55 10.73
CA GLU A 55 -12.05 25.11 9.46
C GLU A 55 -11.33 24.07 8.60
N PHE A 56 -10.51 23.20 9.20
CA PHE A 56 -9.86 22.12 8.48
C PHE A 56 -10.85 21.06 8.00
N ILE A 57 -11.80 20.67 8.84
CA ILE A 57 -12.82 19.68 8.49
C ILE A 57 -13.64 20.19 7.30
N ASP A 58 -14.13 21.43 7.38
CA ASP A 58 -14.92 22.05 6.31
C ASP A 58 -14.11 22.21 5.02
N ASN A 59 -12.87 22.67 5.10
CA ASN A 59 -12.02 22.81 3.90
C ASN A 59 -11.73 21.45 3.24
N TYR A 60 -11.42 20.42 4.04
CA TYR A 60 -11.20 19.06 3.53
C TYR A 60 -12.47 18.53 2.83
N GLN A 61 -13.63 18.62 3.50
CA GLN A 61 -14.89 18.14 2.96
C GLN A 61 -15.29 18.89 1.68
N ASN A 62 -15.17 20.21 1.66
CA ASN A 62 -15.50 21.02 0.49
C ASN A 62 -14.59 20.70 -0.70
N LYS A 63 -13.29 20.52 -0.45
CA LYS A 63 -12.29 20.23 -1.50
C LYS A 63 -12.55 18.89 -2.19
N TYR A 64 -12.98 17.88 -1.42
CA TYR A 64 -13.20 16.54 -1.93
C TYR A 64 -14.67 16.18 -2.15
N ASN A 65 -15.58 17.15 -2.05
CA ASN A 65 -17.01 16.92 -2.27
C ASN A 65 -17.28 16.38 -3.68
N GLY A 66 -18.11 15.34 -3.78
CA GLY A 66 -18.47 14.71 -5.06
C GLY A 66 -17.40 13.80 -5.67
N ILE A 67 -16.23 13.67 -5.06
CA ILE A 67 -15.17 12.76 -5.51
C ILE A 67 -15.43 11.36 -4.94
N SER A 68 -15.40 10.33 -5.80
CA SER A 68 -15.49 8.93 -5.38
C SER A 68 -14.10 8.30 -5.40
N VAL A 69 -13.59 7.95 -4.23
CA VAL A 69 -12.34 7.18 -4.08
C VAL A 69 -12.52 6.05 -3.08
N ASN A 70 -11.69 5.02 -3.22
CA ASN A 70 -11.70 3.87 -2.30
C ASN A 70 -11.37 4.30 -0.86
N LYS A 71 -11.65 3.43 0.11
CA LYS A 71 -11.46 3.71 1.54
C LYS A 71 -10.04 4.16 1.91
N VAL A 72 -9.01 3.52 1.36
CA VAL A 72 -7.62 3.81 1.73
C VAL A 72 -7.15 5.15 1.14
N ASP A 73 -7.65 5.52 -0.03
CA ASP A 73 -7.37 6.80 -0.67
C ASP A 73 -8.02 7.97 0.06
N GLN A 74 -9.21 7.79 0.65
CA GLN A 74 -9.81 8.80 1.53
C GLN A 74 -8.85 9.17 2.67
N ILE A 75 -8.27 8.16 3.32
CA ILE A 75 -7.30 8.35 4.40
C ILE A 75 -6.00 8.95 3.88
N SER A 76 -5.50 8.50 2.73
CA SER A 76 -4.29 9.06 2.14
C SER A 76 -4.45 10.55 1.83
N LEU A 77 -5.59 10.98 1.29
CA LEU A 77 -5.85 12.39 1.01
C LEU A 77 -5.94 13.20 2.30
N LEU A 78 -6.57 12.65 3.35
CA LEU A 78 -6.62 13.29 4.66
C LEU A 78 -5.21 13.48 5.25
N MET A 79 -4.36 12.46 5.15
CA MET A 79 -2.94 12.53 5.54
C MET A 79 -2.20 13.63 4.78
N LYS A 80 -2.40 13.73 3.46
CA LYS A 80 -1.77 14.74 2.61
C LYS A 80 -2.12 16.16 3.06
N GLU A 81 -3.41 16.46 3.20
CA GLU A 81 -3.86 17.81 3.59
C GLU A 81 -3.40 18.16 5.01
N ALA A 82 -3.45 17.21 5.94
CA ALA A 82 -3.05 17.47 7.32
C ALA A 82 -1.54 17.71 7.45
N VAL A 83 -0.71 16.96 6.72
CA VAL A 83 0.75 17.17 6.73
C VAL A 83 1.09 18.55 6.17
N ALA A 84 0.42 18.99 5.10
CA ALA A 84 0.64 20.30 4.51
C ALA A 84 0.33 21.45 5.47
N ARG A 85 -0.63 21.29 6.39
CA ARG A 85 -1.08 22.34 7.32
C ARG A 85 -0.46 22.26 8.72
N TYR A 86 -0.23 21.04 9.22
CA TYR A 86 0.12 20.78 10.61
C TYR A 86 1.42 20.00 10.79
N GLY A 87 2.11 19.69 9.69
CA GLY A 87 3.38 18.99 9.66
C GLY A 87 3.25 17.48 9.89
N ASP A 88 4.41 16.80 9.83
CA ASP A 88 4.51 15.34 9.76
C ASP A 88 3.78 14.59 10.89
N ARG A 89 3.66 15.19 12.09
CA ARG A 89 2.98 14.54 13.23
C ARG A 89 1.53 14.14 12.91
N SER A 90 0.85 14.97 12.13
CA SER A 90 -0.54 14.73 11.75
C SER A 90 -0.72 13.41 10.99
N VAL A 91 0.28 13.01 10.19
CA VAL A 91 0.28 11.77 9.41
C VAL A 91 0.07 10.54 10.31
N TYR A 92 0.76 10.51 11.44
CA TYR A 92 0.74 9.38 12.36
C TYR A 92 -0.53 9.37 13.20
N THR A 93 -1.01 10.55 13.60
CA THR A 93 -2.30 10.68 14.28
C THR A 93 -3.42 10.11 13.40
N ILE A 94 -3.48 10.53 12.13
CA ILE A 94 -4.49 10.04 11.19
C ILE A 94 -4.33 8.54 10.94
N PHE A 95 -3.11 8.07 10.67
CA PHE A 95 -2.84 6.64 10.48
C PHE A 95 -3.33 5.81 11.68
N ASN A 96 -2.99 6.23 12.90
CA ASN A 96 -3.37 5.51 14.11
C ASN A 96 -4.89 5.48 14.30
N SER A 97 -5.57 6.63 14.15
CA SER A 97 -7.03 6.70 14.26
C SER A 97 -7.71 5.87 13.16
N ALA A 98 -7.17 5.86 11.94
CA ALA A 98 -7.70 5.08 10.82
C ALA A 98 -7.59 3.56 11.06
N VAL A 99 -6.46 3.08 11.59
CA VAL A 99 -6.26 1.66 11.92
C VAL A 99 -7.10 1.22 13.13
N THR A 100 -7.46 2.14 14.03
CA THR A 100 -8.38 1.86 15.13
C THR A 100 -9.84 1.86 14.68
N ALA A 101 -10.22 2.74 13.76
CA ALA A 101 -11.60 2.91 13.32
C ALA A 101 -12.09 1.82 12.34
N GLU A 102 -11.19 1.18 11.59
CA GLU A 102 -11.54 0.14 10.62
C GLU A 102 -10.50 -0.99 10.54
N TYR A 103 -10.94 -2.13 10.01
CA TYR A 103 -10.07 -3.25 9.66
C TYR A 103 -9.40 -3.02 8.29
N PHE A 104 -8.25 -2.34 8.28
CA PHE A 104 -7.39 -2.29 7.11
C PHE A 104 -6.64 -3.61 6.90
N SER A 105 -6.55 -4.06 5.65
CA SER A 105 -5.59 -5.10 5.29
C SER A 105 -4.16 -4.61 5.48
N PHE A 106 -3.22 -5.54 5.69
CA PHE A 106 -1.81 -5.18 5.84
C PHE A 106 -1.29 -4.39 4.63
N ARG A 107 -1.67 -4.80 3.42
CA ARG A 107 -1.34 -4.10 2.17
C ARG A 107 -1.85 -2.65 2.15
N SER A 108 -3.08 -2.41 2.65
CA SER A 108 -3.62 -1.05 2.77
C SER A 108 -2.82 -0.21 3.76
N MET A 109 -2.37 -0.81 4.87
CA MET A 109 -1.53 -0.10 5.83
C MET A 109 -0.13 0.19 5.28
N VAL A 110 0.46 -0.71 4.50
CA VAL A 110 1.73 -0.47 3.77
C VAL A 110 1.55 0.62 2.72
N TYR A 111 0.43 0.64 2.01
CA TYR A 111 0.11 1.72 1.09
C TYR A 111 0.08 3.08 1.81
N LEU A 112 -0.59 3.17 2.96
CA LEU A 112 -0.59 4.39 3.79
C LEU A 112 0.81 4.75 4.32
N LEU A 113 1.65 3.76 4.66
CA LEU A 113 3.06 3.98 4.98
C LEU A 113 3.78 4.63 3.79
N ASN A 114 3.66 4.09 2.58
CA ASN A 114 4.30 4.64 1.39
C ASN A 114 3.83 6.07 1.08
N LYS A 115 2.55 6.35 1.30
CA LYS A 115 2.02 7.71 1.22
C LYS A 115 2.59 8.62 2.31
N ALA A 116 2.73 8.13 3.55
CA ALA A 116 3.39 8.87 4.62
C ALA A 116 4.85 9.18 4.29
N ILE A 117 5.59 8.21 3.73
CA ILE A 117 6.96 8.41 3.24
C ILE A 117 6.95 9.53 2.22
N PHE A 118 6.02 9.53 1.25
CA PHE A 118 5.95 10.57 0.24
C PHE A 118 5.63 11.96 0.82
N TYR A 119 4.62 12.07 1.71
CA TYR A 119 4.17 13.37 2.24
C TYR A 119 5.10 13.99 3.29
N CYS A 120 5.75 13.18 4.13
CA CYS A 120 6.53 13.69 5.26
C CYS A 120 7.87 14.27 4.83
N GLN A 121 8.30 15.33 5.50
CA GLN A 121 9.62 15.94 5.30
C GLN A 121 10.70 15.24 6.13
N GLY A 122 10.37 14.75 7.32
CA GLY A 122 11.24 14.01 8.21
C GLY A 122 10.92 12.52 8.26
N CYS A 123 11.93 11.72 8.64
CA CYS A 123 11.82 10.26 8.66
C CYS A 123 11.09 9.70 9.90
N PHE A 124 10.91 10.50 10.96
CA PHE A 124 10.49 10.01 12.27
C PHE A 124 9.13 9.30 12.23
N TYR A 125 8.11 9.92 11.62
CA TYR A 125 6.76 9.35 11.58
C TYR A 125 6.60 8.20 10.58
N PRO A 126 7.15 8.26 9.35
CA PRO A 126 7.23 7.09 8.49
C PRO A 126 7.91 5.89 9.18
N TYR A 127 9.03 6.11 9.88
CA TYR A 127 9.71 5.03 10.61
C TYR A 127 8.87 4.50 11.79
N ARG A 128 8.07 5.36 12.44
CA ARG A 128 7.15 4.95 13.51
C ARG A 128 6.02 4.07 12.97
N ILE A 129 5.44 4.43 11.82
CA ILE A 129 4.44 3.60 11.13
C ILE A 129 5.07 2.27 10.71
N PHE A 130 6.25 2.31 10.08
CA PHE A 130 7.00 1.12 9.72
C PHE A 130 7.24 0.19 10.92
N SER A 131 7.66 0.74 12.06
CA SER A 131 7.90 -0.04 13.27
C SER A 131 6.63 -0.69 13.81
N TYR A 132 5.50 0.02 13.75
CA TYR A 132 4.20 -0.53 14.09
C TYR A 132 3.82 -1.72 13.20
N LEU A 133 4.00 -1.58 11.88
CA LEU A 133 3.68 -2.65 10.93
C LEU A 133 4.64 -3.84 11.02
N LYS A 134 5.92 -3.58 11.26
CA LYS A 134 6.93 -4.63 11.48
C LYS A 134 6.55 -5.56 12.63
N ASN A 135 5.97 -5.03 13.70
CA ASN A 135 5.53 -5.82 14.84
C ASN A 135 4.25 -6.63 14.57
N LYS A 136 3.55 -6.34 13.47
CA LYS A 136 2.32 -7.04 13.05
C LYS A 136 2.54 -8.04 11.91
N ALA A 137 3.59 -7.86 11.12
CA ALA A 137 3.90 -8.75 9.99
C ALA A 137 4.11 -10.19 10.47
N CYS A 138 3.43 -11.13 9.81
CA CYS A 138 3.50 -12.56 10.14
C CYS A 138 3.73 -13.47 8.94
N SER A 139 3.44 -12.99 7.71
CA SER A 139 3.56 -13.76 6.46
C SER A 139 4.74 -13.32 5.59
N CYS A 140 5.15 -14.18 4.65
CA CYS A 140 6.18 -13.90 3.66
C CYS A 140 5.89 -12.58 2.91
N VAL A 141 4.68 -12.42 2.38
CA VAL A 141 4.29 -11.22 1.61
C VAL A 141 4.46 -9.94 2.40
N GLU A 142 4.07 -9.94 3.67
CA GLU A 142 4.16 -8.77 4.52
C GLU A 142 5.61 -8.36 4.82
N TYR A 143 6.52 -9.32 5.00
CA TYR A 143 7.93 -9.02 5.25
C TYR A 143 8.62 -8.38 4.05
N HIS A 144 8.40 -8.86 2.84
CA HIS A 144 9.04 -8.25 1.67
C HIS A 144 8.38 -6.90 1.29
N LEU A 145 7.07 -6.73 1.50
CA LEU A 145 6.42 -5.41 1.36
C LEU A 145 7.03 -4.38 2.32
N LEU A 146 7.34 -4.80 3.55
CA LEU A 146 8.05 -3.94 4.51
C LEU A 146 9.50 -3.71 4.11
N ALA A 147 10.18 -4.70 3.53
CA ALA A 147 11.55 -4.53 3.03
C ALA A 147 11.60 -3.45 1.95
N ASP A 148 10.69 -3.51 0.97
CA ASP A 148 10.56 -2.52 -0.10
C ASP A 148 10.26 -1.13 0.49
N SER A 149 9.31 -1.04 1.43
CA SER A 149 8.99 0.24 2.09
C SER A 149 10.17 0.80 2.89
N LEU A 150 10.95 -0.06 3.55
CA LEU A 150 12.13 0.36 4.30
C LEU A 150 13.22 0.89 3.37
N ALA A 151 13.44 0.28 2.22
CA ALA A 151 14.40 0.77 1.24
C ALA A 151 14.07 2.20 0.80
N VAL A 152 12.80 2.49 0.51
CA VAL A 152 12.33 3.84 0.16
C VAL A 152 12.54 4.83 1.31
N ILE A 153 12.30 4.42 2.58
CA ILE A 153 12.61 5.27 3.76
C ILE A 153 14.11 5.59 3.80
N LEU A 154 14.95 4.58 3.69
CA LEU A 154 16.40 4.74 3.81
C LEU A 154 16.95 5.64 2.71
N GLU A 155 16.48 5.46 1.48
CA GLU A 155 16.86 6.27 0.33
C GLU A 155 16.37 7.72 0.49
N LYS A 156 15.05 7.94 0.64
CA LYS A 156 14.47 9.29 0.69
C LYS A 156 15.12 10.17 1.76
N TYR A 157 15.40 9.59 2.92
CA TYR A 157 15.91 10.33 4.08
C TYR A 157 17.43 10.20 4.27
N ASN A 158 18.17 9.66 3.28
CA ASN A 158 19.62 9.45 3.32
C ASN A 158 20.12 8.74 4.59
N ILE A 159 19.39 7.70 5.02
CA ILE A 159 19.70 6.93 6.23
C ILE A 159 20.55 5.72 5.86
N VAL A 160 21.78 5.69 6.35
CA VAL A 160 22.68 4.56 6.15
C VAL A 160 22.40 3.48 7.21
N LYS A 161 21.66 2.44 6.82
CA LYS A 161 21.47 1.21 7.60
C LYS A 161 21.75 -0.01 6.73
N PRO A 162 23.03 -0.36 6.52
CA PRO A 162 23.39 -1.54 5.75
C PRO A 162 22.71 -2.77 6.37
N ASP A 163 22.31 -3.71 5.51
CA ASP A 163 21.68 -4.99 5.86
C ASP A 163 20.27 -4.94 6.45
N ALA A 164 19.70 -3.77 6.76
CA ALA A 164 18.37 -3.71 7.37
C ALA A 164 17.26 -4.22 6.44
N VAL A 165 17.36 -3.87 5.14
CA VAL A 165 16.46 -4.37 4.09
C VAL A 165 16.68 -5.87 3.88
N LYS A 166 17.94 -6.30 3.72
CA LYS A 166 18.31 -7.71 3.55
C LYS A 166 17.76 -8.59 4.66
N LYS A 167 17.89 -8.18 5.93
CA LYS A 167 17.34 -8.93 7.08
C LYS A 167 15.82 -9.16 6.98
N LEU A 168 15.06 -8.21 6.45
CA LEU A 168 13.62 -8.40 6.26
C LEU A 168 13.32 -9.38 5.11
N LEU A 169 14.09 -9.30 4.02
CA LEU A 169 13.98 -10.24 2.91
C LEU A 169 14.36 -11.66 3.34
N ASP A 170 15.41 -11.81 4.16
CA ASP A 170 15.81 -13.11 4.68
C ASP A 170 14.74 -13.70 5.63
N ASN A 171 14.14 -12.87 6.51
CA ASN A 171 12.99 -13.30 7.32
C ASN A 171 11.78 -13.71 6.45
N SER A 172 11.58 -13.03 5.32
CA SER A 172 10.55 -13.39 4.34
C SER A 172 10.83 -14.76 3.71
N ARG A 173 12.10 -15.03 3.37
CA ARG A 173 12.56 -16.28 2.75
C ARG A 173 12.29 -17.49 3.63
N GLU A 174 12.39 -17.37 4.94
CA GLU A 174 12.08 -18.45 5.89
C GLU A 174 10.59 -18.83 5.94
N LYS A 175 9.71 -17.98 5.41
CA LYS A 175 8.25 -18.10 5.50
C LYS A 175 7.56 -18.39 4.16
N MET A 176 8.33 -18.58 3.09
CA MET A 176 7.77 -18.82 1.76
C MET A 176 7.27 -20.27 1.61
N HIS A 177 6.08 -20.43 1.03
CA HIS A 177 5.49 -21.75 0.79
C HIS A 177 5.00 -21.91 -0.64
N THR A 178 4.33 -20.89 -1.16
CA THR A 178 3.71 -20.91 -2.49
C THR A 178 4.64 -20.38 -3.57
N ASP A 179 4.37 -20.73 -4.82
CA ASP A 179 5.12 -20.20 -5.96
C ASP A 179 4.96 -18.69 -6.11
N TYR A 180 3.76 -18.17 -5.80
CA TYR A 180 3.51 -16.73 -5.74
C TYR A 180 4.44 -16.05 -4.74
N GLU A 181 4.54 -16.57 -3.51
CA GLU A 181 5.40 -16.00 -2.47
C GLU A 181 6.87 -16.03 -2.86
N LYS A 182 7.34 -17.14 -3.45
CA LYS A 182 8.73 -17.27 -3.93
C LYS A 182 9.03 -16.25 -5.02
N LEU A 183 8.18 -16.15 -6.04
CA LEU A 183 8.38 -15.22 -7.15
C LEU A 183 8.27 -13.76 -6.69
N SER A 184 7.27 -13.43 -5.85
CA SER A 184 7.12 -12.10 -5.26
C SER A 184 8.33 -11.70 -4.41
N LEU A 185 8.88 -12.62 -3.61
CA LEU A 185 10.11 -12.39 -2.86
C LEU A 185 11.33 -12.18 -3.78
N ALA A 186 11.45 -12.96 -4.86
CA ALA A 186 12.52 -12.78 -5.83
C ALA A 186 12.48 -11.38 -6.48
N PHE A 187 11.28 -10.88 -6.80
CA PHE A 187 11.10 -9.51 -7.25
C PHE A 187 11.58 -8.48 -6.23
N SER A 188 11.22 -8.64 -4.95
CA SER A 188 11.71 -7.73 -3.91
C SER A 188 13.24 -7.82 -3.74
N TYR A 189 13.87 -8.99 -3.78
CA TYR A 189 15.34 -9.08 -3.79
C TYR A 189 15.94 -8.32 -4.98
N GLN A 190 15.39 -8.48 -6.18
CA GLN A 190 15.86 -7.79 -7.39
C GLN A 190 15.74 -6.26 -7.27
N ARG A 191 14.58 -5.74 -6.83
CA ARG A 191 14.35 -4.30 -6.65
C ARG A 191 15.32 -3.67 -5.65
N ASN A 192 15.70 -4.44 -4.63
CA ASN A 192 16.61 -3.98 -3.59
C ASN A 192 18.10 -4.25 -3.90
N GLY A 193 18.44 -4.61 -5.14
CA GLY A 193 19.83 -4.77 -5.60
C GLY A 193 20.48 -6.11 -5.24
N TYR A 194 19.71 -7.09 -4.77
CA TYR A 194 20.19 -8.43 -4.42
C TYR A 194 19.97 -9.42 -5.56
N SER A 195 20.57 -9.12 -6.72
CA SER A 195 20.30 -9.84 -7.98
C SER A 195 20.70 -11.32 -7.94
N LYS A 196 21.71 -11.70 -7.15
CA LYS A 196 22.14 -13.10 -7.04
C LYS A 196 21.07 -13.95 -6.35
N GLU A 197 20.60 -13.49 -5.19
CA GLU A 197 19.54 -14.13 -4.43
C GLU A 197 18.23 -14.19 -5.21
N ALA A 198 17.89 -13.11 -5.92
CA ALA A 198 16.73 -13.08 -6.80
C ALA A 198 16.81 -14.15 -7.90
N GLN A 199 17.94 -14.22 -8.61
CA GLN A 199 18.15 -15.20 -9.70
C GLN A 199 18.09 -16.65 -9.21
N GLU A 200 18.63 -16.94 -8.02
CA GLU A 200 18.52 -18.27 -7.41
C GLU A 200 17.07 -18.69 -7.17
N ILE A 201 16.26 -17.78 -6.62
CA ILE A 201 14.84 -18.06 -6.34
C ILE A 201 14.04 -18.15 -7.64
N PHE A 202 14.23 -17.23 -8.59
CA PHE A 202 13.57 -17.29 -9.90
C PHE A 202 13.85 -18.62 -10.60
N LYS A 203 15.13 -18.98 -10.74
CA LYS A 203 15.52 -20.19 -11.45
C LYS A 203 14.93 -21.44 -10.82
N SER A 204 15.13 -21.62 -9.51
CA SER A 204 14.64 -22.81 -8.80
C SER A 204 13.11 -22.92 -8.82
N THR A 205 12.39 -21.81 -8.70
CA THR A 205 10.93 -21.80 -8.71
C THR A 205 10.37 -22.06 -10.11
N ILE A 206 10.91 -21.41 -11.14
CA ILE A 206 10.44 -21.59 -12.52
C ILE A 206 10.74 -22.99 -13.03
N ASP A 207 11.94 -23.53 -12.74
CA ASP A 207 12.29 -24.90 -13.14
C ASP A 207 11.32 -25.92 -12.51
N ALA A 208 10.93 -25.72 -11.25
CA ALA A 208 9.93 -26.56 -10.58
C ALA A 208 8.55 -26.47 -11.23
N ILE A 209 8.05 -25.25 -11.49
CA ILE A 209 6.74 -25.05 -12.14
C ILE A 209 6.73 -25.67 -13.54
N VAL A 210 7.80 -25.48 -14.33
CA VAL A 210 7.92 -26.07 -15.67
C VAL A 210 7.90 -27.60 -15.61
N SER A 211 8.57 -28.21 -14.63
CA SER A 211 8.50 -29.68 -14.42
C SER A 211 7.07 -30.12 -14.12
N GLU A 212 6.37 -29.43 -13.20
CA GLU A 212 4.98 -29.74 -12.86
C GLU A 212 4.03 -29.60 -14.05
N ILE A 213 4.23 -28.61 -14.91
CA ILE A 213 3.47 -28.44 -16.16
C ILE A 213 3.71 -29.64 -17.09
N ARG A 214 4.97 -30.01 -17.31
CA ARG A 214 5.35 -31.11 -18.21
C ARG A 214 4.85 -32.46 -17.72
N GLU A 215 4.83 -32.66 -16.41
CA GLU A 215 4.26 -33.84 -15.75
C GLU A 215 2.72 -33.86 -15.74
N GLY A 216 2.07 -32.80 -16.24
CA GLY A 216 0.61 -32.67 -16.26
C GLY A 216 0.00 -32.41 -14.89
N LYS A 217 0.80 -32.03 -13.89
CA LYS A 217 0.38 -31.74 -12.51
C LYS A 217 -0.14 -30.31 -12.33
N LYS A 218 0.21 -29.40 -13.25
CA LYS A 218 -0.18 -28.00 -13.18
C LYS A 218 -0.90 -27.55 -14.45
N GLU A 219 -2.10 -27.04 -14.26
CA GLU A 219 -2.97 -26.59 -15.35
C GLU A 219 -2.63 -25.19 -15.83
N TYR A 220 -2.91 -24.91 -17.10
CA TYR A 220 -2.72 -23.60 -17.73
C TYR A 220 -3.39 -22.47 -16.96
N GLN A 221 -4.62 -22.68 -16.49
CA GLN A 221 -5.36 -21.63 -15.75
C GLN A 221 -4.70 -21.28 -14.42
N THR A 222 -4.10 -22.26 -13.73
CA THR A 222 -3.35 -22.03 -12.50
C THR A 222 -2.11 -21.17 -12.75
N VAL A 223 -1.38 -21.47 -13.82
CA VAL A 223 -0.18 -20.71 -14.21
C VAL A 223 -0.55 -19.30 -14.67
N ARG A 224 -1.60 -19.16 -15.49
CA ARG A 224 -2.13 -17.86 -15.90
C ARG A 224 -2.54 -17.02 -14.69
N SER A 225 -3.28 -17.60 -13.74
CA SER A 225 -3.70 -16.93 -12.51
C SER A 225 -2.51 -16.47 -11.67
N LEU A 226 -1.46 -17.31 -11.54
CA LEU A 226 -0.22 -16.93 -10.88
C LEU A 226 0.44 -15.71 -11.54
N ILE A 227 0.55 -15.70 -12.87
CA ILE A 227 1.17 -14.60 -13.63
C ILE A 227 0.35 -13.31 -13.47
N VAL A 228 -0.97 -13.37 -13.66
CA VAL A 228 -1.88 -12.23 -13.46
C VAL A 228 -1.69 -11.66 -12.05
N THR A 229 -1.72 -12.54 -11.05
CA THR A 229 -1.56 -12.13 -9.64
C THR A 229 -0.20 -11.49 -9.40
N LEU A 230 0.88 -11.95 -10.03
CA LEU A 230 2.19 -11.31 -9.90
C LEU A 230 2.23 -9.92 -10.54
N VAL A 231 1.64 -9.76 -11.73
CA VAL A 231 1.58 -8.48 -12.45
C VAL A 231 0.74 -7.46 -11.69
N ASP A 232 -0.48 -7.82 -11.28
CA ASP A 232 -1.39 -6.95 -10.52
C ASP A 232 -0.75 -6.47 -9.21
N ASN A 233 0.05 -7.34 -8.60
CA ASN A 233 0.68 -7.03 -7.31
C ASN A 233 2.00 -6.27 -7.42
N ALA A 234 2.58 -6.16 -8.62
CA ALA A 234 3.88 -5.55 -8.84
C ALA A 234 3.85 -4.02 -9.02
N ASP A 235 2.68 -3.36 -8.96
CA ASP A 235 2.55 -1.90 -9.26
C ASP A 235 3.23 -1.55 -10.61
N ILE A 236 3.22 -2.49 -11.57
CA ILE A 236 3.67 -2.23 -12.93
C ILE A 236 2.60 -1.33 -13.54
N GLY A 237 2.93 -0.05 -13.73
CA GLY A 237 2.04 0.90 -14.37
C GLY A 237 1.51 0.33 -15.69
N ASP A 238 0.19 0.48 -15.89
CA ASP A 238 -0.60 0.05 -17.04
C ASP A 238 -0.73 -1.47 -17.27
N GLU A 239 -1.91 -1.99 -16.93
CA GLU A 239 -2.45 -3.31 -17.30
C GLU A 239 -2.40 -3.57 -18.83
N SER A 240 -2.26 -2.52 -19.65
CA SER A 240 -2.26 -2.62 -21.12
C SER A 240 -0.96 -3.18 -21.72
N CYS A 241 0.13 -3.31 -20.97
CA CYS A 241 1.41 -3.72 -21.54
C CYS A 241 1.68 -5.23 -21.56
N PHE A 242 0.98 -6.03 -20.74
CA PHE A 242 1.26 -7.48 -20.62
C PHE A 242 0.28 -8.40 -21.35
N PHE A 243 -0.93 -7.94 -21.66
CA PHE A 243 -2.02 -8.79 -22.17
C PHE A 243 -2.42 -8.53 -23.63
N CYS A 244 -1.59 -7.85 -24.40
CA CYS A 244 -1.79 -7.79 -25.85
C CYS A 244 -1.29 -9.11 -26.48
N ASP A 245 -2.24 -9.91 -26.98
CA ASP A 245 -2.06 -11.09 -27.84
C ASP A 245 -1.52 -12.40 -27.21
N LEU A 246 -2.26 -12.95 -26.24
CA LEU A 246 -2.14 -14.38 -25.86
C LEU A 246 -2.95 -15.33 -26.77
N GLU A 247 -3.72 -14.81 -27.73
CA GLU A 247 -4.70 -15.62 -28.48
C GLU A 247 -4.17 -16.26 -29.77
N ASN A 248 -3.02 -15.86 -30.31
CA ASN A 248 -2.62 -16.34 -31.65
C ASN A 248 -1.33 -17.17 -31.79
N ASP A 249 -0.31 -17.08 -30.93
CA ASP A 249 0.97 -17.79 -31.23
C ASP A 249 1.86 -18.18 -30.02
N GLY A 250 1.34 -18.14 -28.78
CA GLY A 250 2.11 -18.61 -27.60
C GLY A 250 3.37 -17.79 -27.26
N ARG A 251 3.50 -16.56 -27.76
CA ARG A 251 4.58 -15.60 -27.44
C ARG A 251 3.99 -14.27 -26.97
N VAL A 252 4.53 -13.72 -25.89
CA VAL A 252 4.17 -12.37 -25.42
C VAL A 252 5.01 -11.34 -26.18
N PHE A 253 4.37 -10.45 -26.93
CA PHE A 253 5.03 -9.33 -27.61
C PHE A 253 4.88 -8.04 -26.80
N ALA A 254 5.99 -7.43 -26.40
CA ALA A 254 6.00 -6.08 -25.84
C ALA A 254 5.83 -5.05 -26.97
N GLY A 255 4.77 -4.23 -26.90
CA GLY A 255 4.55 -3.12 -27.82
C GLY A 255 5.67 -2.08 -27.74
N HIS A 256 6.12 -1.60 -28.91
CA HIS A 256 7.11 -0.53 -29.04
C HIS A 256 6.58 0.77 -28.41
N GLY A 257 7.03 1.11 -27.20
CA GLY A 257 6.68 2.41 -26.59
C GLY A 257 7.05 2.59 -25.12
N ALA A 258 7.25 1.53 -24.35
CA ALA A 258 7.74 1.63 -22.98
C ALA A 258 9.24 1.29 -22.94
N GLU A 259 10.07 2.22 -22.46
CA GLU A 259 11.41 1.87 -21.98
C GLU A 259 11.24 0.73 -20.98
N VAL A 260 11.75 -0.44 -21.36
CA VAL A 260 11.57 -1.71 -20.67
C VAL A 260 12.26 -1.64 -19.32
N CYS A 261 11.54 -1.19 -18.30
CA CYS A 261 11.78 -1.65 -16.95
C CYS A 261 11.40 -3.14 -16.95
N PHE A 262 12.39 -4.04 -16.83
CA PHE A 262 12.27 -5.50 -16.67
C PHE A 262 12.24 -6.36 -17.95
N SER A 263 13.42 -6.59 -18.53
CA SER A 263 13.62 -7.65 -19.56
C SER A 263 13.54 -9.08 -19.01
N GLY A 264 13.64 -9.28 -17.69
CA GLY A 264 13.59 -10.60 -17.04
C GLY A 264 12.18 -11.21 -16.95
N ASP A 265 11.15 -10.37 -16.97
CA ASP A 265 9.75 -10.79 -16.72
C ASP A 265 9.17 -11.47 -17.96
N ILE A 266 9.55 -10.98 -19.15
CA ILE A 266 9.16 -11.56 -20.44
C ILE A 266 9.78 -12.95 -20.62
N GLU A 267 11.05 -13.13 -20.24
CA GLU A 267 11.70 -14.44 -20.32
C GLU A 267 11.05 -15.45 -19.37
N LEU A 268 10.71 -15.03 -18.15
CA LEU A 268 10.00 -15.86 -17.17
C LEU A 268 8.64 -16.31 -17.70
N VAL A 269 7.84 -15.36 -18.20
CA VAL A 269 6.52 -15.63 -18.76
C VAL A 269 6.60 -16.55 -19.97
N ASN A 270 7.57 -16.33 -20.86
CA ASN A 270 7.80 -17.18 -22.03
C ASN A 270 8.20 -18.61 -21.64
N ARG A 271 9.04 -18.79 -20.62
CA ARG A 271 9.42 -20.13 -20.13
C ARG A 271 8.23 -20.89 -19.54
N LEU A 272 7.36 -20.20 -18.80
CA LEU A 272 6.17 -20.81 -18.21
C LEU A 272 5.14 -21.22 -19.27
N TYR A 273 4.82 -20.33 -20.21
CA TYR A 273 3.88 -20.66 -21.28
C TYR A 273 4.45 -21.65 -22.28
N GLY A 274 5.73 -21.53 -22.65
CA GLY A 274 6.42 -22.45 -23.53
C GLY A 274 6.38 -23.90 -23.04
N ALA A 275 6.38 -24.13 -21.72
CA ALA A 275 6.27 -25.46 -21.14
C ALA A 275 4.97 -26.22 -21.48
N PHE A 276 3.89 -25.52 -21.84
CA PHE A 276 2.66 -26.16 -22.30
C PHE A 276 2.71 -26.62 -23.76
N TYR A 277 3.56 -25.97 -24.57
CA TYR A 277 3.65 -26.18 -26.01
C TYR A 277 4.85 -27.07 -26.40
N ASP A 278 5.93 -27.06 -25.61
CA ASP A 278 7.07 -27.95 -25.76
C ASP A 278 6.76 -29.33 -25.15
N LYS A 279 5.90 -30.10 -25.82
CA LYS A 279 5.76 -31.55 -25.62
C LYS A 279 6.54 -32.30 -26.71
N SER A 280 7.86 -32.19 -26.68
CA SER A 280 8.76 -32.95 -27.55
C SER A 280 9.93 -33.50 -26.76
#